data_AF-A0AAU4ZG99-F1
#
_entry.id   AF-A0AAU4ZG99-F1
#
_cell.length_a   1.000
_cell.length_b   1.000
_cell.length_c   1.000
_cell.angle_alpha   90.00
_cell.angle_beta   90.00
_cell.angle_gamma   90.00
#
_symmetry.space_group_name_H-M   'P 1'
#
loop_
_entity.id
_entity.type
_entity.pdbx_description
1 polymer ?
#
loop_
_entity_poly.entity_id
_entity_poly.type
_entity_poly.pdbx_seq_one_letter_code
_entity_poly.pdbx_strand_id
1 'polypeptide(L)' 'MTESPEKNSDVEEEPQEERGPKGSRDTGSDRPSAGPADRPSGTSDERSDTSVHPQKTQDPASPDLRSGGG' A
#
# COMPACT_ATOMS: atom_id res chain seq x y z
N MET A 1 -11.44 -30.73 27.43
CA MET A 1 -10.62 -29.51 27.50
C MET A 1 -9.39 -29.79 26.68
N THR A 2 -9.25 -29.16 25.52
CA THR A 2 -8.09 -29.35 24.63
C THR A 2 -6.89 -28.66 25.24
N GLU A 3 -5.90 -29.46 25.64
CA GLU A 3 -4.55 -29.02 26.03
C GLU A 3 -3.99 -28.14 24.91
N SER A 4 -3.69 -26.89 25.23
CA SER A 4 -2.92 -26.02 24.34
C SER A 4 -1.49 -26.54 24.35
N PRO A 5 -0.81 -26.70 23.19
CA PRO A 5 0.55 -27.21 23.19
C PRO A 5 1.43 -26.27 23.99
N GLU A 6 2.05 -26.80 25.04
CA GLU A 6 3.06 -26.09 25.82
C GLU A 6 4.13 -25.57 24.86
N LYS A 7 4.44 -24.28 24.98
CA LYS A 7 5.60 -23.70 24.29
C LYS A 7 6.81 -24.47 24.79
N ASN A 8 7.43 -25.28 23.94
CA ASN A 8 8.77 -25.83 24.15
C ASN A 8 9.75 -24.64 24.28
N SER A 9 9.94 -24.12 25.50
CA SER A 9 10.72 -22.92 25.79
C SER A 9 12.20 -23.20 26.08
N ASP A 10 12.60 -24.47 26.06
CA ASP A 10 13.93 -24.91 26.52
C ASP A 10 14.84 -25.38 25.37
N VAL A 11 14.47 -25.13 24.12
CA VAL A 11 15.36 -25.38 22.98
C VAL A 11 16.23 -24.15 22.79
N GLU A 12 17.52 -24.28 23.06
CA GLU A 12 18.49 -23.23 22.76
C GLU A 12 18.47 -22.92 21.25
N GLU A 13 18.19 -21.66 20.90
CA GLU A 13 18.18 -21.23 19.50
C GLU A 13 19.59 -21.23 18.93
N GLU A 14 19.74 -21.75 17.72
CA GLU A 14 21.00 -21.65 16.99
C GLU A 14 21.33 -20.19 16.65
N PRO A 15 22.60 -19.78 16.79
CA PRO A 15 23.01 -18.41 16.50
C PRO A 15 22.78 -18.09 15.03
N GLN A 16 22.09 -16.98 14.76
CA GLN A 16 21.90 -16.47 13.40
C GLN A 16 23.17 -15.76 12.91
N GLU A 17 23.49 -15.94 11.64
CA GLU A 17 24.60 -15.23 11.01
C GLU A 17 24.35 -13.72 10.96
N GLU A 18 25.43 -12.94 10.96
CA GLU A 18 25.32 -11.49 10.84
C GLU A 18 24.66 -11.11 9.51
N ARG A 19 23.72 -10.17 9.59
CA ARG A 19 23.13 -9.59 8.38
C ARG A 19 24.25 -8.99 7.53
N GLY A 20 24.29 -9.36 6.26
CA GLY A 20 25.20 -8.75 5.28
C GLY A 20 25.09 -7.21 5.24
N PRO A 21 26.05 -6.55 4.56
CA PRO A 21 26.12 -5.09 4.52
C PRO A 21 24.80 -4.44 4.13
N LYS A 22 24.55 -3.22 4.62
CA LYS A 22 23.41 -2.43 4.16
C LYS A 22 23.53 -2.25 2.64
N GLY A 23 22.45 -2.53 1.92
CA GLY A 23 22.40 -2.30 0.49
C GLY A 23 22.55 -0.82 0.16
N SER A 24 23.02 -0.52 -1.07
CA SER A 24 23.04 0.83 -1.61
C SER A 24 21.60 1.27 -1.85
N ARG A 25 21.02 2.01 -0.91
CA ARG A 25 19.91 2.89 -1.30
C ARG A 25 20.53 3.94 -2.22
N ASP A 26 20.13 3.92 -3.49
CA ASP A 26 20.32 5.05 -4.38
C ASP A 26 19.78 6.27 -3.65
N THR A 27 20.58 7.33 -3.49
CA THR A 27 20.16 8.52 -2.74
C THR A 27 18.96 9.19 -3.38
N GLY A 28 18.64 8.81 -4.64
CA GLY A 28 17.66 9.52 -5.43
C GLY A 28 18.15 10.94 -5.69
N SER A 29 17.59 11.57 -6.71
CA SER A 29 17.77 13.02 -6.85
C SER A 29 16.92 13.71 -5.79
N ASP A 30 17.53 14.51 -4.91
CA ASP A 30 16.80 15.46 -4.03
C ASP A 30 15.99 16.48 -4.84
N ARG A 31 16.31 16.62 -6.13
CA ARG A 31 15.58 17.48 -7.05
C ARG A 31 14.44 16.69 -7.68
N PRO A 32 13.19 17.20 -7.65
CA PRO A 32 12.17 16.64 -8.52
C PRO A 32 12.69 16.71 -9.95
N SER A 33 12.64 15.58 -10.66
CA SER A 33 12.72 15.61 -12.11
C SER A 33 11.48 16.36 -12.57
N ALA A 34 11.61 17.68 -12.74
CA ALA A 34 10.68 18.45 -13.54
C ALA A 34 10.85 17.91 -14.95
N GLY A 35 10.11 16.85 -15.27
CA GLY A 35 9.88 16.46 -16.65
C GLY A 35 9.49 17.69 -17.47
N PRO A 36 9.53 17.60 -18.80
CA PRO A 36 9.40 18.77 -19.69
C PRO A 36 8.37 19.78 -19.17
N ALA A 37 8.77 21.04 -18.98
CA ALA A 37 7.90 22.10 -18.47
C ALA A 37 6.61 22.24 -19.31
N ASP A 38 6.69 21.85 -20.58
CA ASP A 38 5.62 21.79 -21.55
C ASP A 38 4.88 20.45 -21.55
N ARG A 39 4.53 19.91 -20.37
CA ARG A 39 3.50 18.87 -20.35
C ARG A 39 2.20 19.53 -20.82
N PRO A 40 1.61 19.10 -21.94
CA PRO A 40 0.32 19.65 -22.34
C PRO A 40 -0.66 19.44 -21.19
N SER A 41 -1.43 20.49 -20.85
CA SER A 41 -2.51 20.35 -19.89
C SER A 41 -3.40 19.21 -20.37
N GLY A 42 -3.51 18.16 -19.57
CA GLY A 42 -4.39 17.04 -19.87
C GLY A 42 -5.79 17.57 -20.04
N THR A 43 -6.36 17.46 -21.22
CA THR A 43 -7.77 17.72 -21.43
C THR A 43 -8.51 16.46 -20.99
N SER A 44 -9.10 16.47 -19.81
CA SER A 44 -10.12 15.49 -19.47
C SER A 44 -11.39 15.91 -20.22
N ASP A 45 -11.64 15.33 -21.39
CA ASP A 45 -12.97 15.44 -22.00
C ASP A 45 -13.95 14.54 -21.23
N GLU A 46 -15.23 14.90 -21.19
CA GLU A 46 -16.27 14.18 -20.43
C GLU A 46 -16.35 12.68 -20.81
N ARG A 47 -15.93 12.32 -22.03
CA ARG A 47 -15.87 10.92 -22.50
C ARG A 47 -14.66 10.16 -21.98
N SER A 48 -13.67 10.86 -21.43
CA SER A 48 -12.50 10.28 -20.76
C SER A 48 -12.76 10.01 -19.27
N ASP A 49 -13.95 10.36 -18.77
CA ASP A 49 -14.36 9.99 -17.42
C ASP A 49 -14.68 8.49 -17.37
N THR A 50 -13.69 7.70 -16.92
CA THR A 50 -13.87 6.27 -16.64
C THR A 50 -14.38 6.03 -15.22
N SER A 51 -14.88 7.06 -14.53
CA SER A 51 -15.41 6.91 -13.17
C SER A 51 -16.52 5.87 -13.15
N VAL A 52 -16.29 4.77 -12.45
CA VAL A 52 -17.33 3.81 -12.13
C VAL A 52 -18.13 4.41 -10.99
N HIS A 53 -19.40 4.76 -11.25
CA HIS A 53 -20.30 5.16 -10.16
C HIS A 53 -20.42 4.00 -9.17
N PRO A 54 -20.06 4.19 -7.89
CA PRO A 54 -20.19 3.13 -6.90
C PRO A 54 -21.68 2.77 -6.81
N GLN A 55 -21.99 1.50 -7.06
CA GLN A 55 -23.33 0.99 -6.81
C GLN A 55 -23.58 1.02 -5.30
N LYS A 56 -24.82 1.33 -4.91
CA LYS A 56 -25.22 1.17 -3.51
C LYS A 56 -25.03 -0.28 -3.12
N THR A 57 -24.25 -0.52 -2.07
CA THR A 57 -24.06 -1.85 -1.52
C THR A 57 -25.43 -2.40 -1.10
N GLN A 58 -25.83 -3.55 -1.65
CA GLN A 58 -27.12 -4.19 -1.32
C GLN A 58 -27.04 -5.05 -0.05
N ASP A 59 -25.85 -5.19 0.54
CA ASP A 59 -25.63 -5.92 1.77
C ASP A 59 -26.06 -5.08 2.98
N PRO A 60 -27.03 -5.54 3.80
CA PRO A 60 -27.51 -4.80 4.98
C PRO A 60 -26.47 -4.72 6.11
N ALA A 61 -25.40 -5.52 6.07
CA ALA A 61 -24.32 -5.48 7.05
C ALA A 61 -23.19 -4.52 6.66
N SER A 62 -23.24 -3.94 5.46
CA SER A 62 -22.18 -3.06 4.97
C SER A 62 -22.26 -1.66 5.61
N PRO A 63 -21.13 -1.10 6.08
CA PRO A 63 -21.09 0.23 6.67
C PRO A 63 -21.36 1.31 5.60
N ASP A 64 -22.08 2.37 5.98
CA ASP A 64 -22.35 3.51 5.09
C ASP A 64 -21.09 4.38 4.96
N LEU A 65 -20.30 4.10 3.93
CA LEU A 65 -19.09 4.86 3.61
C LEU A 65 -19.45 6.07 2.76
N ARG A 66 -19.47 7.26 3.38
CA ARG A 66 -19.59 8.53 2.65
C ARG A 66 -18.38 8.69 1.74
N SER A 67 -18.59 8.72 0.42
CA SER A 67 -17.55 9.10 -0.54
C SER A 67 -17.13 10.55 -0.25
N GLY A 68 -15.89 10.73 0.18
CA GLY A 68 -15.33 12.04 0.49
C GLY A 68 -14.89 12.76 -0.78
N GLY A 69 -15.73 13.66 -1.29
CA GLY A 69 -15.34 14.69 -2.25
C GLY A 69 -15.53 16.06 -1.60
N GLY A 70 -14.44 16.80 -1.44
CA GLY A 70 -14.43 18.20 -1.01
C GLY A 70 -14.24 19.15 -2.18
#